data_AF-A0A3D5JAW2-F1
#
_entry.id   AF-A0A3D5JAW2-F1
#
_cell.length_a   1.000
_cell.length_b   1.000
_cell.length_c   1.000
_cell.angle_alpha   90.00
_cell.angle_beta   90.00
_cell.angle_gamma   90.00
#
_symmetry.space_group_name_H-M   'P 1'
#
loop_
_entity.id
_entity.type
_entity.pdbx_description
1 polymer ?
#
loop_
_entity_poly.entity_id
_entity_poly.type
_entity_poly.pdbx_seq_one_letter_code
_entity_poly.pdbx_strand_id
1 'polypeptide(L)' 'MSAEFQPTVNPEQLIHLSIRLGAPKKLQVMPSCLQHVDFKGELKLPVTKTAAELDCSREYVSRILSELVKQDV' A
#
# COMPACT_ATOMS: atom_id res chain seq x y z
N MET A 1 1.40 25.20 -15.20
CA MET A 1 0.67 23.93 -15.39
C MET A 1 1.47 22.86 -14.67
N SER A 2 1.06 22.51 -13.45
CA SER A 2 1.64 21.38 -12.72
C SER A 2 1.16 20.10 -13.40
N ALA A 3 2.07 19.26 -13.90
CA ALA A 3 1.70 17.95 -14.41
C ALA A 3 1.14 17.14 -13.24
N GLU A 4 -0.18 16.94 -13.21
CA GLU A 4 -0.79 16.01 -12.28
C GLU A 4 -0.21 14.63 -12.54
N PHE A 5 0.38 14.02 -11.51
CA PHE A 5 0.92 12.68 -11.59
C PHE A 5 -0.25 11.74 -11.86
N GLN A 6 -0.40 11.30 -13.11
CA GLN A 6 -1.39 10.29 -13.48
C GLN A 6 -0.69 8.93 -13.38
N PRO A 7 -0.90 8.15 -12.31
CA PRO A 7 -0.31 6.84 -12.22
C PRO A 7 -0.87 5.99 -13.36
N THR A 8 0.02 5.53 -14.25
CA THR A 8 -0.31 4.66 -15.40
C THR A 8 -0.95 3.34 -14.96
N VAL A 9 -0.85 3.02 -13.67
CA VAL A 9 -1.37 1.81 -13.05
C VAL A 9 -2.31 2.21 -11.92
N ASN A 10 -3.57 1.81 -12.02
CA ASN A 10 -4.52 1.96 -10.93
C ASN A 10 -4.07 1.05 -9.76
N PRO A 11 -3.73 1.61 -8.59
CA PRO A 11 -3.23 0.80 -7.49
C PRO A 11 -4.27 -0.22 -7.00
N GLU A 12 -5.57 0.03 -7.16
CA GLU A 12 -6.65 -0.93 -6.83
C GLU A 12 -6.55 -2.17 -7.70
N GLN A 13 -6.34 -1.98 -9.00
CA GLN A 13 -6.17 -3.08 -9.95
C GLN A 13 -4.92 -3.89 -9.64
N LEU A 14 -3.83 -3.22 -9.24
CA LEU A 14 -2.59 -3.89 -8.85
C LEU A 14 -2.77 -4.76 -7.59
N ILE A 15 -3.50 -4.26 -6.57
CA ILE A 15 -3.82 -5.04 -5.37
C ILE A 15 -4.66 -6.26 -5.73
N HIS A 16 -5.76 -6.06 -6.47
CA HIS A 16 -6.62 -7.17 -6.89
C HIS A 16 -5.89 -8.20 -7.74
N LEU A 17 -4.93 -7.79 -8.58
CA LEU A 17 -4.08 -8.70 -9.33
C LEU A 17 -3.15 -9.47 -8.39
N SER A 18 -2.49 -8.78 -7.45
CA SER A 18 -1.55 -9.39 -6.51
C SER A 18 -2.21 -10.41 -5.57
N ILE A 19 -3.46 -10.16 -5.16
CA ILE A 19 -4.27 -11.12 -4.38
C ILE A 19 -4.60 -12.34 -5.25
N ARG A 20 -5.08 -12.13 -6.48
CA ARG A 20 -5.44 -13.23 -7.40
C ARG A 20 -4.25 -14.10 -7.79
N LEU A 21 -3.07 -13.51 -7.92
CA LEU A 21 -1.83 -14.22 -8.23
C LEU A 21 -1.20 -14.90 -7.00
N GLY A 22 -1.78 -14.74 -5.80
CA GLY A 22 -1.21 -15.29 -4.57
C GLY A 22 0.15 -14.67 -4.21
N ALA A 23 0.39 -13.41 -4.59
CA ALA A 23 1.64 -12.72 -4.30
C ALA A 23 1.87 -12.66 -2.77
N PRO A 24 3.13 -12.65 -2.31
CA PRO A 24 3.44 -12.46 -0.90
C PRO A 24 2.74 -11.24 -0.30
N LYS A 25 2.13 -11.39 0.89
CA LYS A 25 1.42 -10.28 1.59
C LYS A 25 2.26 -9.02 1.71
N LYS A 26 3.59 -9.14 1.88
CA LYS A 26 4.54 -8.02 1.89
C LYS A 26 4.45 -7.15 0.61
N LEU A 27 4.27 -7.76 -0.56
CA LEU A 27 4.10 -7.04 -1.84
C LEU A 27 2.70 -6.46 -2.02
N GLN A 28 1.70 -6.95 -1.30
CA GLN A 28 0.33 -6.43 -1.31
C GLN A 28 0.16 -5.21 -0.41
N VAL A 29 0.94 -5.14 0.68
CA VAL A 29 0.94 -4.01 1.64
C VAL A 29 1.41 -2.71 0.98
N MET A 30 2.47 -2.74 0.17
CA MET A 30 3.00 -1.54 -0.51
C MET A 30 1.94 -0.80 -1.34
N PRO A 31 1.28 -1.42 -2.34
CA PRO A 31 0.29 -0.74 -3.16
C PRO A 31 -0.99 -0.37 -2.39
N SER A 32 -1.39 -1.14 -1.37
CA SER A 32 -2.52 -0.78 -0.49
C SER A 32 -2.22 0.51 0.29
N CYS A 33 -0.98 0.71 0.72
CA CYS A 33 -0.60 1.94 1.41
C CYS A 33 -0.51 3.14 0.46
N LEU A 34 -0.06 2.94 -0.78
CA LEU A 34 0.03 4.01 -1.79
C LEU A 34 -1.34 4.62 -2.15
N GLN A 35 -2.44 3.89 -1.99
CA GLN A 35 -3.79 4.41 -2.16
C GLN A 35 -4.24 5.39 -1.08
N HIS A 36 -3.51 5.44 0.04
CA HIS A 36 -3.83 6.25 1.20
C HIS A 36 -2.83 7.40 1.41
N VAL A 37 -1.99 7.67 0.41
CA VAL A 37 -1.17 8.88 0.37
C VAL A 37 -2.09 10.06 0.03
N ASP A 38 -2.06 11.11 0.83
CA ASP A 38 -2.76 12.34 0.52
C ASP A 38 -2.02 13.18 -0.54
N PHE A 39 -2.63 14.28 -0.96
CA PHE A 39 -2.07 15.18 -1.97
C PHE A 39 -0.76 15.86 -1.55
N LYS A 40 -0.36 15.78 -0.28
CA LYS A 40 0.93 16.27 0.24
C LYS A 40 2.00 15.19 0.26
N GLY A 41 1.68 13.96 -0.16
CA GLY A 41 2.59 12.83 -0.03
C GLY A 41 2.53 12.19 1.38
N GLU A 42 1.64 12.64 2.26
CA GLU A 42 1.55 12.08 3.61
C GLU A 42 0.71 10.81 3.61
N LEU A 43 1.31 9.73 4.09
CA LEU A 43 0.67 8.43 4.19
C LEU A 43 -0.37 8.45 5.32
N LYS A 44 -1.65 8.66 5.01
CA LYS A 44 -2.75 8.52 5.97
C LYS A 44 -3.10 7.05 6.15
N LEU A 45 -2.19 6.28 6.75
CA LEU A 45 -2.39 4.86 7.04
C LEU A 45 -3.60 4.60 7.95
N PRO A 46 -4.69 3.98 7.48
CA PRO A 46 -5.55 3.24 8.37
C PRO A 46 -4.97 1.82 8.37
N VAL A 47 -3.92 1.57 9.17
CA VAL A 47 -3.30 0.22 9.29
C VAL A 47 -4.36 -0.87 9.46
N THR A 48 -5.45 -0.53 10.17
CA THR A 48 -6.64 -1.37 10.37
C THR A 48 -7.37 -1.72 9.08
N LYS A 49 -7.49 -0.79 8.12
CA LYS A 49 -8.17 -0.99 6.83
C LYS A 49 -7.33 -1.89 5.91
N THR A 50 -6.04 -1.61 5.78
CA THR A 50 -5.10 -2.47 5.02
C THR A 50 -5.04 -3.88 5.61
N ALA A 51 -5.06 -4.01 6.95
CA ALA A 51 -5.11 -5.31 7.61
C ALA A 51 -6.39 -6.10 7.25
N ALA A 52 -7.54 -5.43 7.22
CA ALA A 52 -8.81 -6.02 6.82
C ALA A 52 -8.85 -6.41 5.33
N GLU A 53 -8.34 -5.56 4.44
CA GLU A 53 -8.31 -5.81 2.99
C GLU A 53 -7.38 -6.97 2.61
N LEU A 54 -6.26 -7.12 3.33
CA LEU A 54 -5.26 -8.15 3.06
C LEU A 54 -5.43 -9.40 3.93
N ASP A 55 -6.51 -9.46 4.72
CA ASP A 55 -6.82 -10.54 5.67
C ASP A 55 -5.57 -10.93 6.50
N CYS A 56 -5.00 -9.94 7.19
CA CYS A 56 -3.80 -10.11 7.99
C CYS A 56 -3.84 -9.29 9.27
N SER A 57 -2.89 -9.53 10.19
CA SER A 57 -2.88 -8.79 11.45
C SER A 57 -2.38 -7.37 11.26
N ARG A 58 -2.90 -6.47 12.10
CA ARG A 58 -2.45 -5.07 12.16
C ARG A 58 -0.95 -4.99 12.44
N GLU A 59 -0.45 -5.83 13.33
CA GLU A 59 0.97 -5.90 13.72
C GLU A 59 1.85 -6.28 12.53
N TYR A 60 1.36 -7.17 11.67
CA TYR A 60 2.07 -7.55 10.44
C TYR A 60 2.19 -6.36 9.49
N VAL A 61 1.08 -5.65 9.23
CA VAL A 61 1.09 -4.44 8.39
C VAL A 61 2.02 -3.38 8.96
N SER A 62 1.95 -3.09 10.27
CA SER A 62 2.84 -2.14 10.96
C SER A 62 4.32 -2.55 10.85
N ARG A 63 4.63 -3.84 10.97
CA ARG A 63 5.99 -4.34 10.81
C ARG A 63 6.50 -4.14 9.39
N ILE A 64 5.72 -4.51 8.37
CA ILE A 64 6.11 -4.31 6.97
C ILE A 64 6.35 -2.83 6.67
N LEU A 65 5.49 -1.94 7.17
CA LEU A 65 5.67 -0.51 6.98
C LEU A 65 6.92 0.03 7.68
N SER A 66 7.20 -0.45 8.90
CA SER A 66 8.43 -0.10 9.60
C SER A 66 9.67 -0.60 8.86
N GLU A 67 9.60 -1.75 8.21
CA GLU A 67 10.67 -2.27 7.35
C GLU A 67 10.85 -1.40 6.09
N LEU A 68 9.77 -0.96 5.45
CA LEU A 68 9.81 -0.10 4.26
C LEU A 68 10.41 1.28 4.55
N VAL A 69 9.98 1.92 5.64
CA VAL A 69 10.54 3.22 6.08
C VAL A 69 12.04 3.10 6.37
N LYS A 70 12.49 1.99 6.94
CA LYS A 70 13.93 1.74 7.19
C LYS A 70 14.74 1.51 5.92
N GLN A 71 14.09 1.18 4.80
CA GLN A 71 14.74 0.96 3.51
C GLN A 71 14.90 2.25 2.69
N ASP A 72 14.47 3.40 3.22
CA ASP A 72 14.61 4.74 2.60
C ASP A 72 14.11 4.78 1.13
N VAL A 73 13.05 4.02 0.85
CA VAL A 73 12.36 3.97 -0.46
C VAL A 73 11.36 5.12 -0.57
#